data_AF-A0A183D1W9-F1
#
_entry.id   AF-A0A183D1W9-F1
#
_cell.length_a   1.000
_cell.length_b   1.000
_cell.length_c   1.000
_cell.angle_alpha   90.00
_cell.angle_beta   90.00
_cell.angle_gamma   90.00
#
_symmetry.space_group_name_H-M   'P 1'
#
loop_
_entity.id
_entity.type
_entity.pdbx_description
1 polymer ?
#
loop_
_entity_poly.entity_id
_entity_poly.type
_entity_poly.pdbx_seq_one_letter_code
_entity_poly.pdbx_strand_id
1 'polypeptide(L)'
;LASGAPNSPHFQNAPVPNGNYLVTYASSSAPSDEAQFASCAVGCASSPIIVRARHWQSENVLLQVCQRESFPNTVNFNPLLNCQEFPLVNGLGATELVLPKASLIDIVFVASNFVSDQGDMAILDDIEVIYESDGDDCGTEQEEEKAQTVEKSAATVEQGAGQDNANNVSSYIYSVKDAT
;
A
#
# COMPACT_ATOMS: atom_id res chain seq x y z
N LEU A 1 15.61 2.93 -20.68
CA LEU A 1 15.63 1.50 -20.29
C LEU A 1 15.96 1.47 -18.81
N ALA A 2 15.05 0.98 -17.96
CA ALA A 2 15.34 0.83 -16.53
C ALA A 2 16.39 -0.29 -16.34
N SER A 3 17.55 0.04 -15.78
CA SER A 3 18.63 -0.90 -15.48
C SER A 3 18.67 -1.24 -13.99
N GLY A 4 17.61 -1.85 -13.47
CA GLY A 4 17.57 -2.37 -12.10
C GLY A 4 18.11 -3.80 -12.07
N ALA A 5 19.42 -3.97 -11.89
CA ALA A 5 20.00 -5.28 -11.65
C ALA A 5 20.51 -5.38 -10.20
N PRO A 6 20.08 -6.37 -9.40
CA PRO A 6 20.47 -6.55 -8.00
C PRO A 6 21.93 -7.02 -7.79
N ASN A 7 22.67 -7.31 -8.88
CA ASN A 7 24.08 -7.74 -8.82
C ASN A 7 25.07 -6.60 -9.05
N SER A 8 24.66 -5.35 -8.85
CA SER A 8 25.54 -4.22 -9.06
C SER A 8 26.39 -3.94 -7.81
N PRO A 9 27.63 -3.44 -7.96
CA PRO A 9 28.43 -2.96 -6.84
C PRO A 9 27.81 -1.73 -6.14
N HIS A 10 26.62 -1.26 -6.53
CA HIS A 10 25.96 -0.08 -5.96
C HIS A 10 25.23 -0.36 -4.64
N PHE A 11 25.08 -1.63 -4.22
CA PHE A 11 24.49 -2.00 -2.92
C PHE A 11 25.50 -1.96 -1.75
N GLN A 12 26.69 -1.36 -1.92
CA GLN A 12 27.84 -1.54 -1.02
C GLN A 12 27.59 -1.24 0.47
N ASN A 13 26.54 -0.50 0.83
CA ASN A 13 26.18 -0.20 2.22
C ASN A 13 24.73 -0.58 2.58
N ALA A 14 23.97 -1.14 1.65
CA ALA A 14 22.59 -1.55 1.91
C ALA A 14 22.59 -2.87 2.69
N PRO A 15 21.81 -2.99 3.78
CA PRO A 15 21.61 -4.26 4.44
C PRO A 15 20.83 -5.16 3.49
N VAL A 16 21.39 -6.32 3.11
CA VAL A 16 20.69 -7.29 2.27
C VAL A 16 19.85 -8.20 3.19
N PRO A 17 18.51 -8.12 3.18
CA PRO A 17 17.66 -9.03 3.94
C PRO A 17 17.78 -10.45 3.36
N ASN A 18 17.59 -11.46 4.20
CA ASN A 18 17.41 -12.83 3.71
C ASN A 18 15.95 -13.01 3.28
N GLY A 19 15.73 -13.53 2.07
CA GLY A 19 14.38 -13.87 1.59
C GLY A 19 13.88 -12.93 0.50
N ASN A 20 12.57 -12.67 0.51
CA ASN A 20 11.90 -11.84 -0.49
C ASN A 20 11.61 -10.47 0.10
N TYR A 21 12.06 -9.42 -0.58
CA TYR A 21 11.88 -8.04 -0.14
C TYR A 21 11.61 -7.14 -1.34
N LEU A 22 11.04 -5.97 -1.08
CA LEU A 22 10.88 -4.91 -2.07
C LEU A 22 12.10 -4.00 -2.02
N VAL A 23 12.59 -3.62 -3.20
CA VAL A 23 13.68 -2.67 -3.34
C VAL A 23 13.32 -1.64 -4.39
N THR A 24 13.52 -0.39 -4.04
CA THR A 24 13.55 0.72 -4.99
C THR A 24 14.98 1.15 -5.16
N TYR A 25 15.45 1.22 -6.41
CA TYR A 25 16.76 1.74 -6.77
C TYR A 25 16.57 2.79 -7.86
N ALA A 26 17.08 3.98 -7.62
CA ALA A 26 17.00 5.09 -8.53
C ALA A 26 18.41 5.59 -8.85
N SER A 27 18.80 5.50 -10.12
CA SER A 27 20.02 6.11 -10.65
C SER A 27 19.60 6.99 -11.82
N SER A 28 19.90 8.30 -11.74
CA SER A 28 19.49 9.29 -12.74
C SER A 28 17.98 9.61 -12.79
N SER A 29 17.33 9.61 -11.63
CA SER A 29 15.97 10.13 -11.43
C SER A 29 15.97 11.64 -11.20
N ALA A 30 14.87 12.30 -11.55
CA ALA A 30 14.61 13.65 -11.08
C ALA A 30 14.18 13.64 -9.59
N PRO A 31 14.41 14.72 -8.83
CA PRO A 31 13.95 14.80 -7.43
C PRO A 31 12.43 14.62 -7.26
N SER A 32 11.66 14.89 -8.32
CA SER A 32 10.21 14.71 -8.38
C SER A 32 9.75 13.28 -8.65
N ASP A 33 10.65 12.39 -9.05
CA ASP A 33 10.30 11.01 -9.35
C ASP A 33 10.02 10.25 -8.06
N GLU A 34 9.04 9.35 -8.12
CA GLU A 34 8.63 8.52 -6.99
C GLU A 34 8.40 7.08 -7.43
N ALA A 35 8.65 6.15 -6.51
CA ALA A 35 8.24 4.76 -6.65
C ALA A 35 7.15 4.47 -5.61
N GLN A 36 6.03 3.95 -6.08
CA GLN A 36 4.89 3.61 -5.22
C GLN A 36 4.61 2.11 -5.23
N PHE A 37 4.38 1.56 -4.05
CA PHE A 37 3.87 0.20 -3.86
C PHE A 37 2.56 0.27 -3.07
N ALA A 38 1.47 -0.21 -3.67
CA ALA A 38 0.14 -0.16 -3.06
C ALA A 38 -0.32 -1.56 -2.64
N SER A 39 -0.96 -1.63 -1.49
CA SER A 39 -1.70 -2.79 -1.01
C SER A 39 -3.03 -2.98 -1.75
N CYS A 40 -3.72 -4.08 -1.47
CA CYS A 40 -5.14 -4.21 -1.81
C CYS A 40 -5.99 -3.24 -0.98
N ALA A 41 -7.20 -2.92 -1.49
CA ALA A 41 -8.13 -2.06 -0.80
C ALA A 41 -8.49 -2.57 0.60
N VAL A 42 -8.33 -1.70 1.60
CA VAL A 42 -8.92 -1.82 2.93
C VAL A 42 -10.38 -1.41 2.82
N GLY A 43 -11.28 -2.38 2.89
CA GLY A 43 -12.72 -2.15 2.75
C GLY A 43 -13.26 -1.20 3.82
N CYS A 44 -12.99 -1.52 5.09
CA CYS A 44 -13.31 -0.67 6.23
C CYS A 44 -12.36 -0.97 7.39
N ALA A 45 -11.83 0.08 8.02
CA ALA A 45 -11.11 0.02 9.27
C ALA A 45 -11.89 0.76 10.36
N SER A 46 -12.38 0.05 11.37
CA SER A 46 -13.07 0.62 12.54
C SER A 46 -12.09 1.12 13.61
N SER A 47 -10.83 0.70 13.53
CA SER A 47 -9.72 1.19 14.37
C SER A 47 -8.72 2.01 13.55
N PRO A 48 -7.82 2.79 14.20
CA PRO A 48 -6.60 3.25 13.53
C PRO A 48 -5.87 2.09 12.85
N ILE A 49 -5.24 2.37 11.71
CA ILE A 49 -4.54 1.36 10.92
C ILE A 49 -3.07 1.39 11.34
N ILE A 50 -2.60 0.27 11.87
CA ILE A 50 -1.20 0.08 12.27
C ILE A 50 -0.45 -0.54 11.10
N VAL A 51 0.57 0.16 10.61
CA VAL A 51 1.47 -0.35 9.57
C VAL A 51 2.81 -0.69 10.21
N ARG A 52 3.21 -1.95 10.13
CA ARG A 52 4.55 -2.41 10.51
C ARG A 52 5.32 -2.81 9.27
N ALA A 53 6.58 -2.42 9.23
CA ALA A 53 7.49 -2.89 8.19
C ALA A 53 8.92 -2.90 8.72
N ARG A 54 9.73 -3.81 8.17
CA ARG A 54 11.18 -3.69 8.22
C ARG A 54 11.63 -2.85 7.04
N HIS A 55 12.48 -1.87 7.30
CA HIS A 55 12.92 -0.96 6.26
C HIS A 55 14.37 -0.51 6.45
N TRP A 56 14.92 -0.03 5.36
CA TRP A 56 16.17 0.72 5.33
C TRP A 56 16.11 1.69 4.15
N GLN A 57 16.70 2.86 4.31
CA GLN A 57 16.78 3.85 3.24
C GLN A 57 18.12 4.56 3.23
N SER A 58 18.51 5.03 2.06
CA SER A 58 19.64 5.92 1.86
C SER A 58 19.31 7.30 2.48
N GLU A 59 20.33 8.06 2.88
CA GLU A 59 20.15 9.31 3.64
C GLU A 59 19.22 10.33 2.97
N ASN A 60 19.23 10.40 1.64
CA ASN A 60 18.41 11.35 0.90
C ASN A 60 17.00 10.84 0.55
N VAL A 61 16.76 9.53 0.65
CA VAL A 61 15.48 8.95 0.27
C VAL A 61 14.45 9.23 1.35
N LEU A 62 13.30 9.72 0.92
CA LEU A 62 12.13 9.87 1.77
C LEU A 62 11.22 8.64 1.55
N LEU A 63 11.15 7.76 2.55
CA LEU A 63 10.21 6.64 2.58
C LEU A 63 9.01 7.00 3.46
N GLN A 64 7.81 6.87 2.90
CA GLN A 64 6.56 7.18 3.56
C GLN A 64 5.56 6.05 3.38
N VAL A 65 4.57 6.00 4.28
CA VAL A 65 3.32 5.28 4.06
C VAL A 65 2.16 6.25 4.12
N CYS A 66 1.26 6.15 3.15
CA CYS A 66 0.12 7.03 2.97
C CYS A 66 -1.15 6.22 2.74
N GLN A 67 -2.29 6.90 2.82
CA GLN A 67 -3.59 6.40 2.37
C GLN A 67 -3.90 6.98 0.99
N ARG A 68 -4.64 6.24 0.18
CA ARG A 68 -5.20 6.73 -1.09
C ARG A 68 -6.58 6.13 -1.30
N GLU A 69 -7.52 6.86 -1.89
CA GLU A 69 -8.85 6.32 -2.17
C GLU A 69 -8.74 5.16 -3.19
N SER A 70 -9.29 3.98 -2.88
CA SER A 70 -9.23 2.83 -3.79
C SER A 70 -10.13 3.02 -5.02
N PHE A 71 -11.24 3.74 -4.84
CA PHE A 71 -12.27 3.96 -5.87
C PHE A 71 -12.56 5.45 -6.03
N PRO A 72 -11.63 6.24 -6.60
CA PRO A 72 -11.80 7.68 -6.70
C PRO A 72 -12.96 8.07 -7.60
N ASN A 73 -13.73 9.06 -7.17
CA ASN A 73 -14.86 9.62 -7.93
C ASN A 73 -14.43 10.22 -9.28
N THR A 74 -13.16 10.59 -9.42
CA THR A 74 -12.58 11.09 -10.67
C THR A 74 -11.30 10.35 -11.01
N VAL A 75 -11.20 9.84 -12.24
CA VAL A 75 -10.01 9.11 -12.73
C VAL A 75 -8.75 9.97 -12.87
N ASN A 76 -8.89 11.30 -12.88
CA ASN A 76 -7.79 12.21 -13.19
C ASN A 76 -6.99 12.68 -11.97
N PHE A 77 -7.50 12.48 -10.76
CA PHE A 77 -6.86 12.97 -9.54
C PHE A 77 -7.23 12.08 -8.34
N ASN A 78 -6.21 11.47 -7.73
CA ASN A 78 -6.34 10.64 -6.55
C ASN A 78 -5.09 10.82 -5.66
N PRO A 79 -5.06 11.87 -4.82
CA PRO A 79 -3.88 12.26 -4.07
C PRO A 79 -3.58 11.30 -2.93
N LEU A 80 -2.31 11.28 -2.51
CA LEU A 80 -1.91 10.65 -1.25
C LEU A 80 -2.43 11.48 -0.07
N LEU A 81 -2.92 10.79 0.95
CA LEU A 81 -3.53 11.36 2.15
C LEU A 81 -2.84 10.78 3.39
N ASN A 82 -2.87 11.54 4.49
CA ASN A 82 -2.47 11.07 5.82
C ASN A 82 -1.10 10.38 5.89
N CYS A 83 -0.12 10.88 5.12
CA CYS A 83 1.21 10.28 5.06
C CYS A 83 1.96 10.33 6.40
N GLN A 84 2.71 9.26 6.69
CA GLN A 84 3.65 9.14 7.79
C GLN A 84 5.02 8.75 7.25
N GLU A 85 6.08 9.34 7.77
CA GLU A 85 7.46 9.09 7.33
C GLU A 85 8.08 7.97 8.14
N PHE A 86 8.80 7.08 7.46
CA PHE A 86 9.69 6.13 8.13
C PHE A 86 10.94 6.88 8.63
N PRO A 87 11.34 6.69 9.89
CA PRO A 87 12.52 7.34 10.44
C PRO A 87 13.78 6.77 9.77
N LEU A 88 14.86 7.54 9.67
CA LEU A 88 16.16 6.98 9.28
C LEU A 88 16.65 6.00 10.35
N VAL A 89 17.05 4.80 9.91
CA VAL A 89 17.54 3.72 10.78
C VAL A 89 18.91 3.22 10.34
N ASN A 90 19.73 2.81 11.31
CA ASN A 90 21.02 2.18 11.05
C ASN A 90 20.82 0.69 10.74
N GLY A 91 20.93 0.33 9.46
CA GLY A 91 20.66 -1.04 8.99
C GLY A 91 19.17 -1.35 8.87
N LEU A 92 18.80 -2.61 8.72
CA LEU A 92 17.41 -3.03 8.49
C LEU A 92 16.62 -3.08 9.81
N GLY A 93 15.81 -2.04 10.07
CA GLY A 93 15.07 -1.84 11.31
C GLY A 93 13.57 -2.03 11.16
N ALA A 94 12.90 -2.51 12.21
CA ALA A 94 11.43 -2.57 12.26
C ALA A 94 10.86 -1.23 12.74
N THR A 95 9.79 -0.76 12.11
CA THR A 95 9.07 0.46 12.52
C THR A 95 7.58 0.21 12.48
N GLU A 96 6.86 0.82 13.42
CA GLU A 96 5.41 0.87 13.47
C GLU A 96 4.97 2.33 13.24
N LEU A 97 4.09 2.53 12.26
CA LEU A 97 3.46 3.81 11.95
C LEU A 97 1.95 3.64 12.07
N VAL A 98 1.26 4.69 12.52
CA VAL A 98 -0.19 4.67 12.73
C VAL A 98 -0.85 5.66 11.79
N LEU A 99 -1.77 5.15 10.98
CA LEU A 99 -2.62 5.91 10.08
C LEU A 99 -4.04 6.03 10.67
N PRO A 100 -4.78 7.10 10.35
CA PRO A 100 -6.15 7.24 10.85
C PRO A 100 -7.05 6.12 10.29
N LYS A 101 -8.11 5.80 11.04
CA LYS A 101 -9.15 4.87 10.56
C LYS A 101 -9.80 5.42 9.28
N ALA A 102 -10.10 4.54 8.33
CA ALA A 102 -10.65 4.90 7.03
C ALA A 102 -11.28 3.69 6.32
N SER A 103 -12.06 3.94 5.27
CA SER A 103 -12.73 2.93 4.46
C SER A 103 -12.49 3.18 2.98
N LEU A 104 -12.47 2.11 2.18
CA LEU A 104 -12.21 2.14 0.74
C LEU A 104 -10.90 2.84 0.38
N ILE A 105 -9.83 2.50 1.11
CA ILE A 105 -8.49 3.06 0.90
C ILE A 105 -7.47 1.99 0.57
N ASP A 106 -6.47 2.36 -0.23
CA ASP A 106 -5.22 1.62 -0.36
C ASP A 106 -4.21 2.17 0.65
N ILE A 107 -3.42 1.29 1.24
CA ILE A 107 -2.16 1.67 1.91
C ILE A 107 -1.06 1.72 0.85
N VAL A 108 -0.41 2.87 0.71
CA VAL A 108 0.59 3.14 -0.33
C VAL A 108 1.92 3.48 0.31
N PHE A 109 2.94 2.70 0.02
CA PHE A 109 4.33 2.98 0.36
C PHE A 109 4.96 3.80 -0.75
N VAL A 110 5.65 4.87 -0.40
CA VAL A 110 6.21 5.84 -1.36
C VAL A 110 7.67 6.06 -1.03
N ALA A 111 8.55 5.80 -2.01
CA ALA A 111 9.94 6.23 -1.96
C ALA A 111 10.11 7.39 -2.95
N SER A 112 10.64 8.51 -2.47
CA SER A 112 10.85 9.72 -3.27
C SER A 112 12.14 10.44 -2.87
N ASN A 113 12.38 11.61 -3.47
CA ASN A 113 13.55 12.46 -3.22
C ASN A 113 14.88 11.78 -3.59
N PHE A 114 14.91 11.15 -4.75
CA PHE A 114 16.12 10.54 -5.30
C PHE A 114 17.03 11.61 -5.92
N VAL A 115 18.00 12.09 -5.15
CA VAL A 115 18.89 13.23 -5.50
C VAL A 115 20.37 12.86 -5.61
N SER A 116 20.74 11.62 -5.29
CA SER A 116 22.13 11.13 -5.33
C SER A 116 22.56 10.69 -6.73
N ASP A 117 23.76 11.12 -7.13
CA ASP A 117 24.42 10.66 -8.36
C ASP A 117 24.91 9.20 -8.27
N GLN A 118 25.13 8.68 -7.06
CA GLN A 118 25.66 7.32 -6.85
C GLN A 118 24.57 6.25 -6.77
N GLY A 119 23.31 6.67 -6.90
CA GLY A 119 22.13 5.84 -6.75
C GLY A 119 21.55 5.93 -5.36
N ASP A 120 20.24 6.16 -5.30
CA ASP A 120 19.46 6.19 -4.07
C ASP A 120 18.60 4.93 -3.96
N MET A 121 18.37 4.49 -2.73
CA MET A 121 17.73 3.22 -2.48
C MET A 121 16.89 3.19 -1.21
N ALA A 122 15.77 2.47 -1.29
CA ALA A 122 14.98 2.06 -0.14
C ALA A 122 14.64 0.57 -0.24
N ILE A 123 14.58 -0.08 0.92
CA ILE A 123 14.21 -1.50 1.10
C ILE A 123 13.01 -1.55 2.03
N LEU A 124 12.03 -2.36 1.66
CA LEU A 124 10.87 -2.71 2.48
C LEU A 124 10.75 -4.23 2.56
N ASP A 125 10.51 -4.74 3.76
CA ASP A 125 10.41 -6.16 4.06
C ASP A 125 9.42 -6.37 5.23
N ASP A 126 8.90 -7.59 5.38
CA ASP A 126 7.97 -7.98 6.46
C ASP A 126 6.84 -6.96 6.71
N ILE A 127 6.10 -6.57 5.66
CA ILE A 127 5.01 -5.59 5.74
C ILE A 127 3.77 -6.23 6.37
N GLU A 128 3.26 -5.61 7.44
CA GLU A 128 1.99 -5.95 8.09
C GLU A 128 1.07 -4.72 8.14
N VAL A 129 -0.20 -4.89 7.79
CA VAL A 129 -1.25 -3.87 7.91
C VAL A 129 -2.32 -4.43 8.85
N ILE A 130 -2.48 -3.80 10.01
CA ILE A 130 -3.31 -4.31 11.11
C ILE A 130 -4.40 -3.28 11.43
N TYR A 131 -5.65 -3.72 11.40
CA TYR A 131 -6.82 -2.93 11.77
C TYR A 131 -7.97 -3.85 12.16
N GLU A 132 -8.94 -3.32 12.91
CA GLU A 132 -10.22 -3.97 13.17
C GLU A 132 -11.20 -3.65 12.03
N SER A 133 -11.93 -4.65 11.55
CA SER A 133 -12.94 -4.51 10.49
C SER A 133 -14.38 -4.61 10.98
N ASP A 134 -14.59 -5.03 12.23
CA ASP A 134 -15.90 -5.48 12.72
C ASP A 134 -16.54 -4.48 13.70
N GLY A 135 -16.03 -3.25 13.76
CA GLY A 135 -16.62 -2.20 14.60
C GLY A 135 -17.89 -1.60 14.01
N ASP A 136 -18.65 -0.89 14.85
CA ASP A 136 -19.96 -0.31 14.50
C ASP A 136 -19.90 0.62 13.26
N ASP A 137 -18.77 1.30 13.05
CA ASP A 137 -18.53 2.18 11.88
C ASP A 137 -18.34 1.40 10.56
N CYS A 138 -18.09 0.09 10.65
CA CYS A 138 -17.94 -0.83 9.52
C CYS A 138 -19.16 -1.73 9.33
N GLY A 139 -20.26 -1.46 10.06
CA GLY A 139 -21.54 -2.09 9.85
C GLY A 139 -22.00 -1.93 8.40
N THR A 140 -22.36 -3.05 7.78
CA THR A 140 -22.81 -3.07 6.39
C THR A 140 -23.99 -2.13 6.19
N GLU A 141 -23.85 -1.11 5.34
CA GLU A 141 -24.97 -0.40 4.69
C GLU A 141 -25.78 -1.34 3.75
N GLN A 142 -25.89 -2.64 4.06
CA GLN A 142 -26.73 -3.59 3.34
C GLN A 142 -28.15 -3.70 3.91
N GLU A 143 -28.47 -3.02 5.03
CA GLU A 143 -29.83 -3.01 5.57
C GLU A 143 -30.73 -1.88 5.02
N GLU A 144 -30.19 -0.80 4.47
CA GLU A 144 -31.04 0.30 3.97
C GLU A 144 -31.58 0.10 2.53
N GLU A 145 -30.98 -0.78 1.71
CA GLU A 145 -31.55 -1.13 0.39
C GLU A 145 -32.61 -2.25 0.44
N LYS A 146 -32.69 -3.04 1.51
CA LYS A 146 -33.71 -4.11 1.62
C LYS A 146 -35.07 -3.64 2.12
N ALA A 147 -35.19 -2.41 2.62
CA ALA A 147 -36.47 -1.87 3.10
C ALA A 147 -37.38 -1.30 1.98
N GLN A 148 -36.89 -1.16 0.74
CA GLN A 148 -37.69 -0.64 -0.39
C GLN A 148 -38.14 -1.71 -1.40
N THR A 149 -37.82 -2.99 -1.20
CA THR A 149 -38.19 -4.08 -2.15
C THR A 149 -39.02 -5.21 -1.54
N VAL A 150 -39.64 -5.01 -0.38
CA VAL A 150 -40.53 -6.01 0.26
C VAL A 150 -41.97 -5.51 0.35
N GLU A 151 -42.56 -5.10 -0.78
CA GLU A 151 -44.02 -5.13 -0.96
C GLU A 151 -44.47 -5.81 -2.26
N LYS A 152 -43.54 -6.33 -3.08
CA LYS A 152 -43.92 -7.02 -4.30
C LYS A 152 -42.90 -8.07 -4.70
N SER A 153 -42.96 -9.24 -4.07
CA SER A 153 -42.66 -10.55 -4.67
C SER A 153 -42.73 -11.65 -3.60
N ALA A 154 -43.94 -12.03 -3.21
CA ALA A 154 -44.16 -13.36 -2.67
C ALA A 154 -44.15 -14.35 -3.84
N ALA A 155 -43.12 -15.21 -3.94
CA ALA A 155 -43.21 -16.59 -4.47
C ALA A 155 -41.82 -17.28 -4.60
N THR A 156 -41.64 -18.37 -3.82
CA THR A 156 -40.90 -19.63 -4.12
C THR A 156 -39.37 -19.76 -3.86
N VAL A 157 -39.03 -20.18 -2.63
CA VAL A 157 -38.41 -21.47 -2.16
C VAL A 157 -37.19 -22.12 -2.88
N GLU A 158 -36.12 -22.36 -2.06
CA GLU A 158 -35.04 -23.41 -2.02
C GLU A 158 -33.96 -23.49 -3.13
N GLN A 159 -32.68 -23.85 -2.94
CA GLN A 159 -31.79 -24.39 -1.88
C GLN A 159 -30.32 -24.33 -2.40
N GLY A 160 -29.28 -24.29 -1.55
CA GLY A 160 -27.93 -24.76 -1.93
C GLY A 160 -26.73 -24.04 -1.29
N ALA A 161 -25.86 -24.81 -0.62
CA ALA A 161 -24.83 -24.41 0.35
C ALA A 161 -23.39 -24.20 -0.21
N GLY A 162 -22.51 -23.61 0.62
CA GLY A 162 -21.03 -23.77 0.63
C GLY A 162 -20.24 -22.85 -0.31
N GLN A 163 -19.62 -21.75 0.11
CA GLN A 163 -18.40 -21.60 0.93
C GLN A 163 -17.13 -22.06 0.19
N ASP A 164 -16.31 -21.09 -0.24
CA ASP A 164 -14.85 -21.07 -0.09
C ASP A 164 -14.29 -19.72 -0.57
N ASN A 165 -13.88 -18.91 0.40
CA ASN A 165 -13.31 -17.58 0.23
C ASN A 165 -11.79 -17.73 0.35
N ALA A 166 -11.10 -17.76 -0.79
CA ALA A 166 -9.64 -17.71 -0.86
C ALA A 166 -9.24 -16.74 -1.97
N ASN A 167 -9.43 -15.45 -1.70
CA ASN A 167 -8.94 -14.39 -2.59
C ASN A 167 -7.43 -14.25 -2.39
N ASN A 168 -6.69 -15.15 -3.03
CA ASN A 168 -5.25 -15.03 -3.23
C ASN A 168 -5.04 -13.97 -4.33
N VAL A 169 -4.88 -12.70 -3.93
CA VAL A 169 -4.74 -11.58 -4.88
C VAL A 169 -3.27 -11.31 -5.12
N SER A 170 -2.83 -11.58 -6.36
CA SER A 170 -1.52 -11.23 -6.88
C SER A 170 -1.44 -9.72 -7.13
N SER A 171 -0.44 -9.05 -6.57
CA SER A 171 -0.20 -7.62 -6.79
C SER A 171 0.50 -7.37 -8.13
N TYR A 172 0.09 -6.29 -8.83
CA TYR A 172 0.70 -5.84 -10.08
C TYR A 172 1.61 -4.63 -9.82
N ILE A 173 2.83 -4.67 -10.35
CA ILE A 173 3.77 -3.54 -10.35
C ILE A 173 3.43 -2.63 -11.53
N TYR A 174 3.02 -1.39 -11.26
CA TYR A 174 2.94 -0.35 -12.30
C TYR A 174 4.23 0.47 -12.29
N SER A 175 4.98 0.40 -13.39
CA SER A 175 6.03 1.38 -13.70
C SER A 175 5.38 2.51 -14.49
N VAL A 176 5.30 3.70 -13.89
CA VAL A 176 4.89 4.91 -14.59
C VAL A 176 5.99 5.22 -15.61
N LYS A 177 5.63 5.22 -16.89
CA LYS A 177 6.49 5.71 -17.97
C LYS A 177 6.21 7.19 -18.17
N ASP A 178 7.29 7.94 -18.31
CA ASP A 178 7.36 9.37 -18.57
C ASP A 178 6.25 9.90 -19.49
N ALA A 179 5.62 11.00 -19.07
CA ALA A 179 4.87 11.89 -19.94
C ALA A 179 5.82 12.98 -20.48
N THR A 180 6.34 12.72 -21.68
CA THR A 180 6.93 13.62 -22.71
C THR A 180 7.78 14.82 -22.28
#